data_AF-A0A6J8CYF2-F1
#
_entry.id   AF-A0A6J8CYF2-F1
#
_cell.length_a   1.000
_cell.length_b   1.000
_cell.length_c   1.000
_cell.angle_alpha   90.00
_cell.angle_beta   90.00
_cell.angle_gamma   90.00
#
_symmetry.space_group_name_H-M   'P 1'
#
loop_
_entity.id
_entity.type
_entity.pdbx_description
1 polymer ?
#
loop_
_entity_poly.entity_id
_entity_poly.type
_entity_poly.pdbx_seq_one_letter_code
_entity_poly.pdbx_strand_id
1 'polypeptide(L)'
;MEFSGSDEKKTEILGKILEIRNILTQRLNKPTGNLQVLETLLEMWSSQEVGNASDEQSIHVPDPIPSTYVKARKKDVNQKIFMCAEDSLKRYKEVVEAHSNYCKHNLIIEKWTTRGHVIMTRMKCESSHTFLWSSSPYMQNKEYLVNNRVQHGLICSGMLPSHYIKFVDGAGIGKINKEKRNKFFNSYENHIQTEYHKSTTTALLEESASYYDDKFGEIDILTDARHGWRKNAKDASIVAIGEKTHKVLSCQHVTKADDVVSQRHERIGTDRVYTYLAEKEVAVGVHCHDRNLSINKYIREETDAINQNDTWHCVKAVKTALKKVAAGTAKSERKTWSFQLSDKVEPVSTHIHWAIRNCNNDPEKLKSSILNVVDHYKNRHLSCDPSSRCKYDKNYEPSRIVLTDPVAEKLLLGVLLNSNIFKYPQDYVLGKDTFYVESFNNVLNIYQDKRIAFGDKQYNARSNLAVCQWNENVDRDFTSISNPRNPRTPRSVRGKKNYKQKTFKFRGNIWKTFVNVVYSRKRTRRN
;
A
#
# COMPACT_ATOMS: atom_id res chain seq x y z
N MET A 1 -17.71 -54.81 21.06
CA MET A 1 -17.76 -53.34 20.92
C MET A 1 -16.71 -52.77 21.86
N GLU A 2 -15.54 -52.40 21.35
CA GLU A 2 -14.55 -51.67 22.16
C GLU A 2 -14.96 -50.20 22.19
N PHE A 3 -15.37 -49.71 23.36
CA PHE A 3 -15.59 -48.29 23.59
C PHE A 3 -14.23 -47.57 23.60
N SER A 4 -14.06 -46.48 22.88
CA SER A 4 -12.89 -45.61 23.00
C SER A 4 -13.15 -44.55 24.08
N GLY A 5 -12.51 -44.70 25.24
CA GLY A 5 -12.66 -43.82 26.40
C GLY A 5 -11.73 -44.28 27.53
N SER A 6 -11.37 -43.39 28.45
CA SER A 6 -10.52 -43.75 29.61
C SER A 6 -11.13 -44.93 30.36
N ASP A 7 -10.30 -45.86 30.84
CA ASP A 7 -10.76 -47.10 31.48
C ASP A 7 -11.64 -46.82 32.71
N GLU A 8 -11.47 -45.66 33.36
CA GLU A 8 -12.36 -45.16 34.42
C GLU A 8 -13.80 -44.95 33.93
N LYS A 9 -14.00 -44.30 32.78
CA LYS A 9 -15.36 -44.07 32.22
C LYS A 9 -16.03 -45.35 31.75
N LYS A 10 -15.25 -46.30 31.23
CA LYS A 10 -15.78 -47.63 30.87
C LYS A 10 -16.28 -48.36 32.10
N THR A 11 -15.49 -48.32 33.18
CA THR A 11 -15.85 -48.94 34.46
C THR A 11 -17.11 -48.31 35.05
N GLU A 12 -17.23 -46.98 35.00
CA GLU A 12 -18.43 -46.27 35.48
C GLU A 12 -19.69 -46.64 34.68
N ILE A 13 -19.59 -46.66 33.34
CA ILE A 13 -20.72 -47.00 32.46
C ILE A 13 -21.14 -48.47 32.67
N LEU A 14 -20.17 -49.39 32.77
CA LEU A 14 -20.45 -50.80 33.05
C LEU A 14 -21.11 -50.99 34.42
N GLY A 15 -20.68 -50.21 35.44
CA GLY A 15 -21.31 -50.20 36.76
C GLY A 15 -22.79 -49.83 36.69
N LYS A 16 -23.13 -48.74 35.99
CA LYS A 16 -24.52 -48.30 35.82
C LYS A 16 -25.36 -49.30 35.02
N ILE A 17 -24.81 -49.93 33.99
CA ILE A 17 -25.51 -50.96 33.21
C ILE A 17 -25.82 -52.19 34.09
N LEU A 18 -24.90 -52.59 34.98
CA LEU A 18 -25.12 -53.68 35.93
C LEU A 18 -26.20 -53.35 36.95
N GLU A 19 -26.22 -52.13 37.47
CA GLU A 19 -27.26 -51.66 38.40
C GLU A 19 -28.66 -51.71 37.75
N ILE A 20 -28.79 -51.17 36.54
CA ILE A 20 -30.05 -51.20 35.77
C ILE A 20 -30.46 -52.64 35.46
N ARG A 21 -29.51 -53.50 35.11
CA ARG A 21 -29.77 -54.94 34.88
C ARG A 21 -30.34 -55.61 36.13
N ASN A 22 -29.81 -55.31 37.32
CA ASN A 22 -30.31 -55.89 38.57
C ASN A 22 -31.75 -55.44 38.84
N ILE A 23 -32.04 -54.15 38.65
CA ILE A 23 -33.39 -53.60 38.79
C ILE A 23 -34.37 -54.27 37.82
N LEU A 24 -33.99 -54.41 36.54
CA LEU A 24 -34.84 -55.04 35.53
C LEU A 24 -35.02 -56.54 35.78
N THR A 25 -33.99 -57.24 36.24
CA THR A 25 -34.05 -58.66 36.59
C THR A 25 -35.02 -58.89 37.76
N GLN A 26 -35.00 -58.02 38.77
CA GLN A 26 -35.96 -58.05 39.87
C GLN A 26 -37.38 -57.73 39.40
N ARG A 27 -37.55 -56.70 38.58
CA ARG A 27 -38.87 -56.24 38.12
C ARG A 27 -39.55 -57.20 37.16
N LEU A 28 -38.79 -57.86 36.28
CA LEU A 28 -39.29 -58.79 35.27
C LEU A 28 -39.24 -60.26 35.75
N ASN A 29 -38.68 -60.51 36.93
CA ASN A 29 -38.49 -61.82 37.55
C ASN A 29 -37.85 -62.87 36.61
N LYS A 30 -36.89 -62.44 35.79
CA LYS A 30 -36.12 -63.27 34.86
C LYS A 30 -34.74 -62.65 34.58
N PRO A 31 -33.69 -63.44 34.27
CA PRO A 31 -32.37 -62.92 33.96
C PRO A 31 -32.43 -61.97 32.75
N THR A 32 -31.97 -60.72 32.92
CA THR A 32 -32.02 -59.70 31.86
C THR A 32 -30.64 -59.52 31.22
N GLY A 33 -30.56 -59.65 29.89
CA GLY A 33 -29.32 -59.44 29.13
C GLY A 33 -29.02 -57.96 28.84
N ASN A 34 -27.78 -57.65 28.44
CA ASN A 34 -27.39 -56.27 28.09
C ASN A 34 -28.23 -55.65 26.97
N LEU A 35 -28.69 -56.45 26.01
CA LEU A 35 -29.50 -55.98 24.90
C LEU A 35 -30.87 -55.49 25.39
N GLN A 36 -31.51 -56.25 26.29
CA GLN A 36 -32.79 -55.85 26.90
C GLN A 36 -32.67 -54.60 27.76
N VAL A 37 -31.56 -54.43 28.48
CA VAL A 37 -31.28 -53.18 29.22
C VAL A 37 -31.25 -51.98 28.27
N LEU A 38 -30.57 -52.11 27.12
CA LEU A 38 -30.48 -51.04 26.14
C LEU A 38 -31.81 -50.78 25.43
N GLU A 39 -32.55 -51.82 25.06
CA GLU A 39 -33.88 -51.70 24.46
C GLU A 39 -34.85 -51.00 25.41
N THR A 40 -34.89 -51.38 26.69
CA THR A 40 -35.76 -50.72 27.68
C THR A 40 -35.37 -49.26 27.90
N LEU A 41 -34.08 -48.93 27.94
CA LEU A 41 -33.63 -47.54 28.07
C LEU A 41 -33.99 -46.69 26.84
N LEU A 42 -33.85 -47.26 25.64
CA LEU A 42 -34.21 -46.59 24.40
C LEU A 42 -35.74 -46.43 24.23
N GLU A 43 -36.52 -47.42 24.67
CA GLU A 43 -37.99 -47.32 24.74
C GLU A 43 -38.45 -46.30 25.76
N MET A 44 -37.84 -46.25 26.96
CA MET A 44 -38.13 -45.22 27.95
C MET A 44 -37.81 -43.81 27.42
N TRP A 45 -36.69 -43.67 26.71
CA TRP A 45 -36.30 -42.39 26.13
C TRP A 45 -37.22 -41.99 24.98
N SER A 46 -37.63 -42.94 24.13
CA SER A 46 -38.58 -42.69 23.04
C SER A 46 -40.00 -42.41 23.53
N SER A 47 -40.40 -43.01 24.65
CA SER A 47 -41.73 -42.82 25.26
C SER A 47 -41.86 -41.50 26.02
N GLN A 48 -40.75 -40.86 26.39
CA GLN A 48 -40.75 -39.51 26.97
C GLN A 48 -41.07 -38.41 25.95
N GLU A 49 -41.02 -38.69 24.64
CA GLU A 49 -41.39 -37.70 23.61
C GLU A 49 -42.85 -37.77 23.14
N VAL A 50 -43.67 -38.74 23.58
CA VAL A 50 -45.05 -38.90 23.10
C VAL A 50 -46.00 -39.31 24.24
N GLY A 51 -46.49 -38.35 25.05
CA GLY A 51 -47.41 -38.68 26.15
C GLY A 51 -47.93 -37.53 27.01
N ASN A 52 -48.53 -36.52 26.37
CA ASN A 52 -49.57 -35.56 26.82
C ASN A 52 -49.81 -35.24 28.32
N ALA A 53 -49.79 -33.92 28.57
CA ALA A 53 -50.88 -33.10 29.12
C ALA A 53 -52.08 -33.78 29.80
N SER A 54 -52.26 -33.49 31.10
CA SER A 54 -53.51 -32.96 31.69
C SER A 54 -53.29 -32.45 33.12
N ASP A 55 -53.84 -31.27 33.38
CA ASP A 55 -54.20 -30.61 34.65
C ASP A 55 -53.17 -29.90 35.56
N GLU A 56 -53.35 -28.57 35.59
CA GLU A 56 -53.26 -27.62 36.70
C GLU A 56 -51.99 -27.57 37.57
N GLN A 57 -51.03 -26.77 37.12
CA GLN A 57 -50.56 -25.57 37.83
C GLN A 57 -49.70 -24.75 36.86
N SER A 58 -50.08 -23.49 36.60
CA SER A 58 -49.37 -22.60 35.67
C SER A 58 -48.01 -22.19 36.24
N ILE A 59 -47.02 -23.07 36.10
CA ILE A 59 -45.63 -22.67 36.15
C ILE A 59 -45.36 -22.00 34.81
N HIS A 60 -45.24 -20.68 34.83
CA HIS A 60 -44.83 -19.87 33.70
C HIS A 60 -43.44 -20.36 33.26
N VAL A 61 -43.37 -21.31 32.32
CA VAL A 61 -42.11 -21.64 31.65
C VAL A 61 -41.74 -20.37 30.87
N PRO A 62 -40.61 -19.70 31.16
CA PRO A 62 -40.20 -18.54 30.40
C PRO A 62 -40.05 -18.97 28.94
N ASP A 63 -40.55 -18.14 28.01
CA ASP A 63 -40.34 -18.36 26.58
C ASP A 63 -38.87 -18.73 26.32
N PRO A 64 -38.60 -19.73 25.46
CA PRO A 64 -37.23 -20.15 25.17
C PRO A 64 -36.41 -18.94 24.75
N ILE A 65 -35.29 -18.72 25.45
CA ILE A 65 -34.42 -17.56 25.23
C ILE A 65 -34.10 -17.48 23.73
N PRO A 66 -34.40 -16.36 23.05
CA PRO A 66 -34.15 -16.24 21.63
C PRO A 66 -32.67 -16.50 21.31
N SER A 67 -32.40 -17.36 20.33
CA SER A 67 -31.03 -17.62 19.86
C SER A 67 -30.35 -16.33 19.44
N THR A 68 -29.12 -16.11 19.91
CA THR A 68 -28.27 -14.98 19.50
C THR A 68 -27.75 -15.12 18.07
N TYR A 69 -27.88 -16.30 17.46
CA TYR A 69 -27.53 -16.58 16.08
C TYR A 69 -28.77 -16.93 15.28
N VAL A 70 -29.09 -16.08 14.31
CA VAL A 70 -30.21 -16.30 13.38
C VAL A 70 -29.66 -16.70 12.02
N LYS A 71 -29.96 -17.93 11.58
CA LYS A 71 -29.63 -18.39 10.23
C LYS A 71 -30.50 -17.65 9.21
N ALA A 72 -29.88 -16.97 8.26
CA ALA A 72 -30.60 -16.27 7.21
C ALA A 72 -31.43 -17.27 6.37
N ARG A 73 -32.74 -17.01 6.25
CA ARG A 73 -33.63 -17.79 5.37
C ARG A 73 -33.47 -17.29 3.93
N LYS A 74 -33.76 -18.15 2.95
CA LYS A 74 -33.68 -17.80 1.52
C LYS A 74 -34.47 -16.52 1.16
N LYS A 75 -35.61 -16.28 1.81
CA LYS A 75 -36.43 -15.08 1.60
C LYS A 75 -35.84 -13.79 2.19
N ASP A 76 -34.92 -13.93 3.16
CA ASP A 76 -34.34 -12.81 3.91
C ASP A 76 -32.94 -12.41 3.40
N VAL A 77 -32.43 -13.05 2.34
CA VAL A 77 -31.08 -12.78 1.80
C VAL A 77 -30.92 -11.36 1.25
N ASN A 78 -32.02 -10.74 0.82
CA ASN A 78 -32.06 -9.35 0.35
C ASN A 78 -32.53 -8.38 1.44
N GLN A 79 -32.41 -8.76 2.71
CA GLN A 79 -32.74 -7.87 3.83
C GLN A 79 -31.90 -6.60 3.77
N LYS A 80 -32.46 -5.53 4.34
CA LYS A 80 -31.78 -4.24 4.40
C LYS A 80 -30.58 -4.30 5.33
N ILE A 81 -29.40 -3.92 4.85
CA ILE A 81 -28.16 -3.89 5.62
C ILE A 81 -27.81 -2.44 5.95
N PHE A 82 -27.29 -2.20 7.16
CA PHE A 82 -26.82 -0.88 7.59
C PHE A 82 -25.64 -1.00 8.54
N MET A 83 -24.94 0.10 8.76
CA MET A 83 -23.83 0.16 9.72
C MET A 83 -24.34 0.66 11.09
N CYS A 84 -23.91 0.00 12.15
CA CYS A 84 -24.26 0.35 13.53
C CYS A 84 -23.01 0.66 14.36
N ALA A 85 -23.01 1.77 15.09
CA ALA A 85 -22.01 2.05 16.10
C ALA A 85 -22.33 1.27 17.39
N GLU A 86 -21.30 0.83 18.10
CA GLU A 86 -21.46 0.06 19.35
C GLU A 86 -22.32 0.80 20.38
N ASP A 87 -22.05 2.09 20.62
CA ASP A 87 -22.84 2.91 21.56
C ASP A 87 -24.32 3.05 21.14
N SER A 88 -24.59 3.08 19.83
CA SER A 88 -25.96 3.09 19.33
C SER A 88 -26.68 1.78 19.64
N LEU A 89 -25.99 0.65 19.57
CA LEU A 89 -26.55 -0.65 19.93
C LEU A 89 -26.77 -0.78 21.45
N LYS A 90 -25.82 -0.30 22.26
CA LYS A 90 -26.00 -0.20 23.73
C LYS A 90 -27.21 0.66 24.07
N ARG A 91 -27.35 1.82 23.42
CA ARG A 91 -28.50 2.71 23.62
C ARG A 91 -29.82 2.08 23.19
N TYR A 92 -29.82 1.25 22.14
CA TYR A 92 -31.01 0.49 21.75
C TYR A 92 -31.44 -0.43 22.89
N LYS A 93 -30.49 -1.22 23.42
CA LYS A 93 -30.72 -2.12 24.55
C LYS A 93 -31.26 -1.35 25.76
N GLU A 94 -30.61 -0.26 26.16
CA GLU A 94 -31.04 0.59 27.29
C GLU A 94 -32.48 1.09 27.12
N VAL A 95 -32.87 1.51 25.91
CA VAL A 95 -34.23 1.99 25.65
C VAL A 95 -35.26 0.87 25.77
N VAL A 96 -34.93 -0.33 25.25
CA VAL A 96 -35.80 -1.51 25.35
C VAL A 96 -35.95 -1.96 26.80
N GLU A 97 -34.84 -2.06 27.54
CA GLU A 97 -34.83 -2.43 28.96
C GLU A 97 -35.59 -1.40 29.80
N ALA A 98 -35.30 -0.12 29.62
CA ALA A 98 -35.99 0.95 30.33
C ALA A 98 -37.51 0.89 30.08
N HIS A 99 -37.94 0.73 28.83
CA HIS A 99 -39.35 0.61 28.50
C HIS A 99 -39.99 -0.62 29.16
N SER A 100 -39.32 -1.78 29.12
CA SER A 100 -39.83 -3.02 29.71
C SER A 100 -40.07 -2.93 31.22
N ASN A 101 -39.32 -2.06 31.92
CA ASN A 101 -39.46 -1.88 33.36
C ASN A 101 -40.76 -1.18 33.77
N TYR A 102 -41.39 -0.40 32.89
CA TYR A 102 -42.61 0.36 33.24
C TYR A 102 -43.78 0.20 32.26
N CYS A 103 -43.60 -0.50 31.15
CA CYS A 103 -44.65 -0.76 30.17
C CYS A 103 -44.67 -2.23 29.76
N LYS A 104 -45.82 -2.88 29.92
CA LYS A 104 -46.01 -4.30 29.58
C LYS A 104 -46.25 -4.56 28.09
N HIS A 105 -46.50 -3.52 27.29
CA HIS A 105 -46.75 -3.65 25.86
C HIS A 105 -45.43 -3.80 25.09
N ASN A 106 -45.43 -4.53 23.98
CA ASN A 106 -44.24 -4.72 23.17
C ASN A 106 -43.87 -3.44 22.39
N LEU A 107 -42.57 -3.18 22.24
CA LEU A 107 -42.08 -2.15 21.32
C LEU A 107 -42.04 -2.69 19.90
N ILE A 108 -42.82 -2.07 19.02
CA ILE A 108 -42.86 -2.38 17.59
C ILE A 108 -42.05 -1.34 16.84
N ILE A 109 -41.21 -1.81 15.92
CA ILE A 109 -40.45 -0.96 15.01
C ILE A 109 -41.32 -0.66 13.79
N GLU A 110 -41.64 0.62 13.56
CA GLU A 110 -42.51 1.02 12.44
C GLU A 110 -41.71 1.24 11.14
N LYS A 111 -41.18 2.45 10.96
CA LYS A 111 -40.64 2.94 9.68
C LYS A 111 -39.14 3.14 9.76
N TRP A 112 -38.45 2.50 8.83
CA TRP A 112 -37.03 2.69 8.61
C TRP A 112 -36.77 3.85 7.66
N THR A 113 -35.99 4.83 8.10
CA THR A 113 -35.47 5.90 7.25
C THR A 113 -33.96 5.80 7.14
N THR A 114 -33.42 5.98 5.94
CA THR A 114 -31.97 5.89 5.69
C THR A 114 -31.40 7.29 5.48
N ARG A 115 -30.28 7.59 6.15
CA ARG A 115 -29.49 8.82 5.96
C ARG A 115 -28.03 8.46 5.75
N GLY A 116 -27.63 8.25 4.50
CA GLY A 116 -26.29 7.73 4.20
C GLY A 116 -26.21 6.25 4.53
N HIS A 117 -25.29 5.89 5.43
CA HIS A 117 -25.16 4.54 5.99
C HIS A 117 -25.93 4.32 7.28
N VAL A 118 -26.57 5.37 7.80
CA VAL A 118 -27.29 5.36 9.07
C VAL A 118 -28.75 5.04 8.82
N ILE A 119 -29.29 4.13 9.64
CA ILE A 119 -30.72 3.90 9.71
C ILE A 119 -31.28 4.62 10.94
N MET A 120 -32.48 5.17 10.80
CA MET A 120 -33.26 5.70 11.90
C MET A 120 -34.62 5.03 11.90
N THR A 121 -35.11 4.72 13.08
CA THR A 121 -36.43 4.12 13.24
C THR A 121 -37.17 4.70 14.43
N ARG A 122 -38.49 4.62 14.36
CA ARG A 122 -39.39 4.94 15.46
C ARG A 122 -39.90 3.64 16.06
N MET A 123 -39.76 3.53 17.37
CA MET A 123 -40.30 2.42 18.15
C MET A 123 -41.53 2.92 18.89
N LYS A 124 -42.65 2.20 18.79
CA LYS A 124 -43.89 2.53 19.49
C LYS A 124 -44.44 1.32 20.22
N CYS A 125 -45.12 1.56 21.34
CA CYS A 125 -45.94 0.55 22.00
C CYS A 125 -47.42 0.93 21.92
N GLU A 126 -48.31 0.00 22.26
CA GLU A 126 -49.76 0.21 22.29
C GLU A 126 -50.19 1.28 23.31
N SER A 127 -49.47 1.44 24.42
CA SER A 127 -49.62 2.58 25.35
C SER A 127 -49.16 3.94 24.82
N SER A 128 -48.95 4.08 23.51
CA SER A 128 -48.53 5.33 22.85
C SER A 128 -47.14 5.87 23.22
N HIS A 129 -46.31 5.15 23.98
CA HIS A 129 -44.91 5.52 24.16
C HIS A 129 -44.17 5.48 22.83
N THR A 130 -43.31 6.46 22.60
CA THR A 130 -42.61 6.62 21.32
C THR A 130 -41.15 6.94 21.54
N PHE A 131 -40.26 6.16 20.93
CA PHE A 131 -38.82 6.35 20.99
C PHE A 131 -38.25 6.48 19.59
N LEU A 132 -37.18 7.28 19.48
CA LEU A 132 -36.40 7.41 18.27
C LEU A 132 -35.04 6.76 18.49
N TRP A 133 -34.67 5.88 17.57
CA TRP A 133 -33.36 5.25 17.57
C TRP A 133 -32.64 5.49 16.24
N SER A 134 -31.32 5.68 16.32
CA SER A 134 -30.44 5.73 15.15
C SER A 134 -29.24 4.81 15.32
N SER A 135 -28.84 4.16 14.23
CA SER A 135 -27.66 3.27 14.22
C SER A 135 -26.31 4.00 14.34
N SER A 136 -26.32 5.33 14.46
CA SER A 136 -25.13 6.13 14.71
C SER A 136 -25.41 7.18 15.77
N PRO A 137 -24.43 7.47 16.66
CA PRO A 137 -24.47 8.68 17.47
C PRO A 137 -24.20 9.91 16.58
N TYR A 138 -24.58 11.08 17.10
CA TYR A 138 -24.28 12.37 16.51
C TYR A 138 -22.98 12.94 17.08
N MET A 139 -22.18 13.57 16.22
CA MET A 139 -21.04 14.38 16.61
C MET A 139 -21.49 15.81 16.96
N GLN A 140 -20.63 16.62 17.58
CA GLN A 140 -20.98 17.99 17.98
C GLN A 140 -21.42 18.90 16.82
N ASN A 141 -21.01 18.59 15.59
CA ASN A 141 -21.44 19.28 14.37
C ASN A 141 -22.81 18.80 13.83
N LYS A 142 -23.55 17.99 14.60
CA LYS A 142 -24.84 17.38 14.25
C LYS A 142 -24.77 16.41 13.06
N GLU A 143 -23.59 16.00 12.61
CA GLU A 143 -23.41 14.95 11.61
C GLU A 143 -23.28 13.59 12.29
N TYR A 144 -23.59 12.51 11.56
CA TYR A 144 -23.49 11.15 12.09
C TYR A 144 -22.05 10.64 12.10
N LEU A 145 -21.61 10.06 13.23
CA LEU A 145 -20.30 9.44 13.38
C LEU A 145 -20.02 8.39 12.29
N VAL A 146 -20.96 7.48 12.05
CA VAL A 146 -20.83 6.41 11.05
C VAL A 146 -20.58 6.99 9.65
N ASN A 147 -21.36 7.99 9.24
CA ASN A 147 -21.19 8.62 7.93
C ASN A 147 -19.82 9.31 7.81
N ASN A 148 -19.38 10.03 8.86
CA ASN A 148 -18.07 10.68 8.86
C ASN A 148 -16.93 9.64 8.84
N ARG A 149 -17.09 8.52 9.54
CA ARG A 149 -16.10 7.44 9.58
C ARG A 149 -15.97 6.72 8.22
N VAL A 150 -17.08 6.49 7.53
CA VAL A 150 -17.05 5.93 6.17
C VAL A 150 -16.41 6.90 5.18
N GLN A 151 -16.71 8.20 5.28
CA GLN A 151 -16.07 9.21 4.43
C GLN A 151 -14.56 9.34 4.69
N HIS A 152 -14.16 9.25 5.96
CA HIS A 152 -12.75 9.13 6.34
C HIS A 152 -12.08 7.94 5.64
N GLY A 153 -12.69 6.75 5.71
CA GLY A 153 -12.19 5.55 5.03
C GLY A 153 -12.13 5.68 3.50
N LEU A 154 -13.16 6.28 2.90
CA LEU A 154 -13.20 6.58 1.46
C LEU A 154 -12.02 7.45 1.03
N ILE A 155 -11.76 8.56 1.73
CA ILE A 155 -10.69 9.49 1.38
C ILE A 155 -9.32 8.86 1.62
N CYS A 156 -9.09 8.28 2.80
CA CYS A 156 -7.79 7.74 3.20
C CYS A 156 -7.41 6.41 2.51
N SER A 157 -8.30 5.80 1.74
CA SER A 157 -8.02 4.60 0.94
C SER A 157 -7.61 4.92 -0.50
N GLY A 158 -7.73 6.17 -0.94
CA GLY A 158 -7.55 6.53 -2.35
C GLY A 158 -8.74 6.17 -3.24
N MET A 159 -9.80 5.56 -2.69
CA MET A 159 -10.98 5.13 -3.43
C MET A 159 -11.66 6.32 -4.15
N LEU A 160 -12.14 6.06 -5.37
CA LEU A 160 -12.88 7.04 -6.16
C LEU A 160 -14.35 7.07 -5.74
N PRO A 161 -15.06 8.21 -5.89
CA PRO A 161 -16.49 8.28 -5.65
C PRO A 161 -17.31 7.27 -6.45
N SER A 162 -16.88 6.95 -7.69
CA SER A 162 -17.53 5.92 -8.52
C SER A 162 -17.33 4.51 -7.97
N HIS A 163 -16.14 4.18 -7.47
CA HIS A 163 -15.85 2.91 -6.81
C HIS A 163 -16.65 2.77 -5.52
N TYR A 164 -16.73 3.84 -4.72
CA TYR A 164 -17.57 3.90 -3.53
C TYR A 164 -19.03 3.59 -3.85
N ILE A 165 -19.62 4.28 -4.84
CA ILE A 165 -21.03 4.08 -5.22
C ILE A 165 -21.27 2.62 -5.64
N LYS A 166 -20.41 2.06 -6.51
CA LYS A 166 -20.53 0.65 -6.93
C LYS A 166 -20.45 -0.31 -5.76
N PHE A 167 -19.50 -0.10 -4.84
CA PHE A 167 -19.32 -0.93 -3.66
C PHE A 167 -20.56 -0.90 -2.75
N VAL A 168 -21.07 0.29 -2.43
CA VAL A 168 -22.17 0.42 -1.47
C VAL A 168 -23.53 0.03 -2.06
N ASP A 169 -23.75 0.27 -3.36
CA ASP A 169 -24.95 -0.18 -4.06
C ASP A 169 -24.95 -1.71 -4.18
N GLY A 170 -23.79 -2.33 -4.50
CA GLY A 170 -23.65 -3.79 -4.52
C GLY A 170 -23.80 -4.46 -3.14
N ALA A 171 -23.40 -3.77 -2.07
CA ALA A 171 -23.51 -4.26 -0.69
C ALA A 171 -24.86 -3.95 -0.02
N GLY A 172 -25.69 -3.07 -0.60
CA GLY A 172 -26.99 -2.68 -0.02
C GLY A 172 -26.91 -1.89 1.29
N ILE A 173 -25.78 -1.23 1.59
CA ILE A 173 -25.50 -0.58 2.90
C ILE A 173 -25.82 0.92 2.96
N GLY A 174 -26.60 1.43 2.01
CA GLY A 174 -26.91 2.86 1.86
C GLY A 174 -25.75 3.70 1.32
N LYS A 175 -26.01 4.94 0.91
CA LYS A 175 -25.01 5.82 0.29
C LYS A 175 -25.13 7.27 0.72
N ILE A 176 -23.99 7.91 0.97
CA ILE A 176 -23.89 9.35 1.24
C ILE A 176 -23.94 10.08 -0.10
N ASN A 177 -24.78 11.11 -0.23
CA ASN A 177 -24.92 11.86 -1.49
C ASN A 177 -23.67 12.71 -1.82
N LYS A 178 -23.57 13.18 -3.06
CA LYS A 178 -22.39 13.91 -3.57
C LYS A 178 -22.13 15.21 -2.79
N GLU A 179 -23.17 15.99 -2.50
CA GLU A 179 -23.07 17.26 -1.79
C GLU A 179 -22.49 17.10 -0.39
N LYS A 180 -22.98 16.12 0.39
CA LYS A 180 -22.45 15.83 1.72
C LYS A 180 -21.00 15.35 1.68
N ARG A 181 -20.64 14.56 0.66
CA ARG A 181 -19.23 14.16 0.44
C ARG A 181 -18.32 15.34 0.16
N ASN A 182 -18.76 16.27 -0.68
CA ASN A 182 -18.00 17.49 -0.97
C ASN A 182 -17.88 18.39 0.27
N LYS A 183 -18.98 18.58 1.02
CA LYS A 183 -18.98 19.34 2.27
C LYS A 183 -18.01 18.75 3.29
N PHE A 184 -18.03 17.43 3.47
CA PHE A 184 -17.08 16.75 4.36
C PHE A 184 -15.64 16.96 3.89
N PHE A 185 -15.34 16.69 2.61
CA PHE A 185 -14.00 16.86 2.05
C PHE A 185 -13.44 18.28 2.26
N ASN A 186 -14.23 19.31 1.98
CA ASN A 186 -13.82 20.71 2.18
C ASN A 186 -13.49 21.02 3.65
N SER A 187 -14.17 20.37 4.60
CA SER A 187 -13.83 20.52 6.03
C SER A 187 -12.66 19.63 6.48
N TYR A 188 -12.29 18.64 5.67
CA TYR A 188 -11.37 17.57 6.03
C TYR A 188 -9.97 17.74 5.41
N GLU A 189 -9.87 18.42 4.27
CA GLU A 189 -8.62 18.58 3.50
C GLU A 189 -7.47 19.18 4.32
N ASN A 190 -7.75 20.18 5.17
CA ASN A 190 -6.74 20.81 6.01
C ASN A 190 -6.11 19.84 7.03
N HIS A 191 -6.85 18.82 7.47
CA HIS A 191 -6.32 17.81 8.39
C HIS A 191 -5.36 16.86 7.66
N ILE A 192 -5.59 16.58 6.39
CA ILE A 192 -4.66 15.83 5.54
C ILE A 192 -3.38 16.64 5.35
N GLN A 193 -3.51 17.94 5.03
CA GLN A 193 -2.37 18.83 4.88
C GLN A 193 -1.55 18.95 6.17
N THR A 194 -2.20 19.00 7.32
CA THR A 194 -1.51 19.02 8.63
C THR A 194 -0.69 17.76 8.86
N GLU A 195 -1.24 16.58 8.56
CA GLU A 195 -0.50 15.32 8.71
C GLU A 195 0.65 15.21 7.71
N TYR A 196 0.43 15.67 6.47
CA TYR A 196 1.49 15.76 5.46
C TYR A 196 2.66 16.62 5.95
N HIS A 197 2.39 17.84 6.44
CA HIS A 197 3.44 18.73 6.94
C HIS A 197 4.21 18.12 8.10
N LYS A 198 3.54 17.42 9.03
CA LYS A 198 4.21 16.67 10.10
C LYS A 198 5.09 15.55 9.54
N SER A 199 4.57 14.79 8.57
CA SER A 199 5.27 13.68 7.93
C SER A 199 6.52 14.13 7.18
N THR A 200 6.46 15.23 6.44
CA THR A 200 7.60 15.78 5.69
C THR A 200 8.60 16.49 6.60
N THR A 201 8.13 17.21 7.62
CA THR A 201 9.03 17.84 8.62
C THR A 201 9.80 16.77 9.39
N THR A 202 9.13 15.71 9.83
CA THR A 202 9.81 14.60 10.53
C THR A 202 10.82 13.93 9.61
N ALA A 203 10.45 13.65 8.36
CA ALA A 203 11.37 13.06 7.38
C ALA A 203 12.58 13.95 7.10
N LEU A 204 12.42 15.26 7.00
CA LEU A 204 13.51 16.21 6.80
C LEU A 204 14.47 16.25 7.99
N LEU A 205 13.93 16.22 9.22
CA LEU A 205 14.75 16.16 10.43
C LEU A 205 15.53 14.84 10.53
N GLU A 206 14.89 13.71 10.22
CA GLU A 206 15.55 12.39 10.19
C GLU A 206 16.64 12.32 9.11
N GLU A 207 16.38 12.88 7.92
CA GLU A 207 17.38 12.96 6.85
C GLU A 207 18.57 13.81 7.29
N SER A 208 18.31 15.03 7.79
CA SER A 208 19.37 15.93 8.26
C SER A 208 20.18 15.30 9.40
N ALA A 209 19.52 14.59 10.32
CA ALA A 209 20.18 13.86 11.40
C ALA A 209 21.09 12.72 10.90
N SER A 210 20.81 12.14 9.73
CA SER A 210 21.64 11.07 9.17
C SER A 210 22.95 11.55 8.56
N TYR A 211 23.15 12.86 8.40
CA TYR A 211 24.37 13.49 7.90
C TYR A 211 25.21 14.20 8.97
N TYR A 212 24.81 14.10 10.25
CA TYR A 212 25.44 14.86 11.35
C TYR A 212 26.97 14.63 11.48
N ASP A 213 27.46 13.47 11.08
CA ASP A 213 28.89 13.12 11.15
C ASP A 213 29.68 13.56 9.90
N ASP A 214 29.01 13.81 8.77
CA ASP A 214 29.66 14.03 7.47
C ASP A 214 29.67 15.51 7.07
N LYS A 215 28.52 16.20 7.17
CA LYS A 215 28.34 17.60 6.76
C LYS A 215 27.14 18.23 7.46
N PHE A 216 27.37 19.19 8.35
CA PHE A 216 26.28 19.87 9.05
C PHE A 216 25.46 20.74 8.08
N GLY A 217 24.16 20.45 7.95
CA GLY A 217 23.21 21.27 7.20
C GLY A 217 23.11 21.00 5.70
N GLU A 218 23.78 19.97 5.17
CA GLU A 218 23.74 19.57 3.75
C GLU A 218 23.16 18.15 3.62
N ILE A 219 22.18 17.95 2.75
CA ILE A 219 21.57 16.63 2.46
C ILE A 219 21.62 16.30 0.97
N ASP A 220 21.63 15.01 0.63
CA ASP A 220 21.44 14.56 -0.75
C ASP A 220 19.96 14.27 -1.02
N ILE A 221 19.50 14.62 -2.22
CA ILE A 221 18.11 14.41 -2.63
C ILE A 221 18.01 13.66 -3.97
N LEU A 222 16.91 12.93 -4.12
CA LEU A 222 16.46 12.28 -5.34
C LEU A 222 15.17 12.94 -5.81
N THR A 223 15.08 13.35 -7.08
CA THR A 223 13.86 13.96 -7.64
C THR A 223 13.37 13.33 -8.94
N ASP A 224 12.07 13.48 -9.20
CA ASP A 224 11.41 13.16 -10.47
C ASP A 224 10.14 14.03 -10.62
N ALA A 225 9.78 14.30 -11.87
CA ALA A 225 8.51 14.92 -12.23
C ALA A 225 7.51 13.89 -12.75
N ARG A 226 6.47 13.65 -11.96
CA ARG A 226 5.32 12.88 -12.38
C ARG A 226 4.25 13.78 -12.99
N HIS A 227 4.21 13.83 -14.31
CA HIS A 227 3.11 14.46 -15.05
C HIS A 227 1.81 13.63 -14.97
N GLY A 228 0.72 14.27 -14.55
CA GLY A 228 -0.63 13.72 -14.52
C GLY A 228 -1.34 13.88 -15.86
N TRP A 229 -2.12 12.87 -16.29
CA TRP A 229 -2.95 12.93 -17.51
C TRP A 229 -2.17 13.21 -18.82
N ARG A 230 -1.64 12.14 -19.45
CA ARG A 230 -1.06 12.06 -20.83
C ARG A 230 -0.21 13.29 -21.27
N LYS A 231 0.04 13.45 -22.58
CA LYS A 231 0.81 14.58 -23.15
C LYS A 231 0.08 15.90 -22.84
N ASN A 232 0.83 16.95 -22.49
CA ASN A 232 0.32 18.27 -22.05
C ASN A 232 -0.50 18.19 -20.75
N ALA A 233 0.06 17.46 -19.78
CA ALA A 233 -0.44 17.31 -18.43
C ALA A 233 -0.96 18.62 -17.82
N LYS A 234 -2.18 18.60 -17.29
CA LYS A 234 -2.72 19.74 -16.53
C LYS A 234 -1.91 19.98 -15.25
N ASP A 235 -1.47 18.89 -14.63
CA ASP A 235 -0.92 18.86 -13.28
C ASP A 235 0.35 17.99 -13.26
N ALA A 236 1.39 18.42 -12.54
CA ALA A 236 2.61 17.66 -12.29
C ALA A 236 2.90 17.62 -10.78
N SER A 237 3.38 16.46 -10.31
CA SER A 237 3.94 16.31 -8.96
C SER A 237 5.45 16.19 -9.07
N ILE A 238 6.19 17.10 -8.44
CA ILE A 238 7.64 17.04 -8.35
C ILE A 238 7.97 16.61 -6.93
N VAL A 239 8.54 15.43 -6.78
CA VAL A 239 8.86 14.84 -5.48
C VAL A 239 10.35 14.98 -5.20
N ALA A 240 10.69 15.25 -3.94
CA ALA A 240 12.04 15.17 -3.41
C ALA A 240 12.07 14.12 -2.30
N ILE A 241 12.94 13.13 -2.47
CA ILE A 241 13.19 12.03 -1.53
C ILE A 241 14.61 12.18 -0.97
N GLY A 242 14.78 12.00 0.34
CA GLY A 242 16.11 11.98 0.96
C GLY A 242 16.88 10.73 0.58
N GLU A 243 18.19 10.86 0.32
CA GLU A 243 19.04 9.74 -0.09
C GLU A 243 19.26 8.70 1.00
N LYS A 244 19.33 9.10 2.28
CA LYS A 244 19.64 8.18 3.40
C LYS A 244 18.41 7.53 3.98
N THR A 245 17.35 8.31 4.21
CA THR A 245 16.10 7.82 4.82
C THR A 245 15.12 7.27 3.80
N HIS A 246 15.31 7.61 2.52
CA HIS A 246 14.39 7.30 1.42
C HIS A 246 12.95 7.81 1.63
N LYS A 247 12.74 8.73 2.57
CA LYS A 247 11.45 9.37 2.83
C LYS A 247 11.24 10.58 1.93
N VAL A 248 9.99 10.88 1.63
CA VAL A 248 9.63 12.09 0.89
C VAL A 248 9.77 13.30 1.82
N LEU A 249 10.63 14.22 1.42
CA LEU A 249 10.91 15.48 2.11
C LEU A 249 9.98 16.60 1.64
N SER A 250 9.61 16.55 0.35
CA SER A 250 8.77 17.56 -0.29
C SER A 250 8.06 16.97 -1.51
N CYS A 251 6.81 17.38 -1.75
CA CYS A 251 6.06 17.02 -2.94
C CYS A 251 5.31 18.26 -3.44
N GLN A 252 5.77 18.84 -4.55
CA GLN A 252 5.30 20.10 -5.11
C GLN A 252 4.30 19.85 -6.24
N HIS A 253 3.12 20.46 -6.14
CA HIS A 253 2.12 20.44 -7.20
C HIS A 253 2.32 21.67 -8.10
N VAL A 254 2.49 21.42 -9.40
CA VAL A 254 2.57 22.45 -10.44
C VAL A 254 1.44 22.22 -11.43
N THR A 255 0.81 23.29 -11.88
CA THR A 255 -0.36 23.29 -12.74
C THR A 255 -0.14 24.14 -13.98
N LYS A 256 -1.09 24.06 -14.92
CA LYS A 256 -1.13 24.99 -16.06
C LYS A 256 -1.41 26.45 -15.71
N ALA A 257 -1.86 26.73 -14.48
CA ALA A 257 -1.96 28.11 -14.01
C ALA A 257 -0.57 28.68 -13.67
N ASP A 258 0.38 27.81 -13.30
CA ASP A 258 1.76 28.21 -13.02
C ASP A 258 2.56 28.41 -14.33
N ASP A 259 2.44 27.46 -15.26
CA ASP A 259 2.98 27.60 -16.62
C ASP A 259 2.15 26.77 -17.61
N VAL A 260 1.78 27.36 -18.74
CA VAL A 260 0.96 26.71 -19.77
C VAL A 260 1.66 25.50 -20.41
N VAL A 261 2.99 25.47 -20.37
CA VAL A 261 3.88 24.47 -20.97
C VAL A 261 4.28 23.43 -19.92
N SER A 262 3.65 22.26 -19.98
CA SER A 262 3.87 21.16 -19.02
C SER A 262 5.32 20.70 -18.91
N GLN A 263 6.12 20.85 -19.97
CA GLN A 263 7.54 20.50 -20.01
C GLN A 263 8.39 21.38 -19.08
N ARG A 264 7.91 22.58 -18.72
CA ARG A 264 8.59 23.49 -17.79
C ARG A 264 8.20 23.25 -16.33
N HIS A 265 7.15 22.45 -16.08
CA HIS A 265 6.65 22.19 -14.73
C HIS A 265 7.71 21.55 -13.83
N GLU A 266 8.53 20.66 -14.37
CA GLU A 266 9.60 20.01 -13.60
C GLU A 266 10.59 21.04 -13.03
N ARG A 267 10.99 22.03 -13.84
CA ARG A 267 11.90 23.10 -13.41
C ARG A 267 11.26 23.95 -12.31
N ILE A 268 10.00 24.36 -12.50
CA ILE A 268 9.25 25.17 -11.53
C ILE A 268 9.07 24.40 -10.21
N GLY A 269 8.73 23.11 -10.28
CA GLY A 269 8.57 22.29 -9.08
C GLY A 269 9.89 22.04 -8.37
N THR A 270 10.98 21.86 -9.12
CA THR A 270 12.33 21.74 -8.55
C THR A 270 12.74 23.03 -7.83
N ASP A 271 12.49 24.19 -8.43
CA ASP A 271 12.74 25.50 -7.80
C ASP A 271 12.01 25.66 -6.46
N ARG A 272 10.73 25.24 -6.42
CA ARG A 272 9.93 25.21 -5.18
C ARG A 272 10.49 24.24 -4.14
N VAL A 273 11.07 23.11 -4.55
CA VAL A 273 11.75 22.18 -3.64
C VAL A 273 12.97 22.86 -3.00
N TYR A 274 13.83 23.50 -3.80
CA TYR A 274 15.01 24.20 -3.29
C TYR A 274 14.61 25.35 -2.36
N THR A 275 13.60 26.15 -2.75
CA THR A 275 13.07 27.23 -1.91
C THR A 275 12.57 26.68 -0.57
N TYR A 276 11.79 25.59 -0.59
CA TYR A 276 11.28 24.95 0.63
C TYR A 276 12.41 24.45 1.55
N LEU A 277 13.48 23.86 1.00
CA LEU A 277 14.61 23.38 1.80
C LEU A 277 15.43 24.53 2.37
N ALA A 278 15.65 25.59 1.58
CA ALA A 278 16.32 26.81 2.04
C ALA A 278 15.55 27.52 3.17
N GLU A 279 14.21 27.58 3.10
CA GLU A 279 13.35 28.08 4.18
C GLU A 279 13.44 27.24 5.47
N LYS A 280 13.94 26.01 5.38
CA LYS A 280 14.22 25.12 6.51
C LYS A 280 15.69 25.10 6.92
N GLU A 281 16.50 25.99 6.35
CA GLU A 281 17.94 26.10 6.60
C GLU A 281 18.68 24.79 6.24
N VAL A 282 18.21 24.09 5.21
CA VAL A 282 18.82 22.86 4.70
C VAL A 282 19.34 23.08 3.28
N ALA A 283 20.65 22.92 3.10
CA ALA A 283 21.31 22.96 1.81
C ALA A 283 21.24 21.59 1.10
N VAL A 284 21.32 21.60 -0.22
CA VAL A 284 21.36 20.39 -1.04
C VAL A 284 22.79 20.13 -1.49
N GLY A 285 23.34 18.98 -1.11
CA GLY A 285 24.68 18.54 -1.46
C GLY A 285 24.75 17.91 -2.82
N VAL A 286 24.15 16.73 -2.97
CA VAL A 286 23.97 16.06 -4.26
C VAL A 286 22.50 16.05 -4.65
N HIS A 287 22.21 16.41 -5.89
CA HIS A 287 20.89 16.28 -6.46
C HIS A 287 20.91 15.24 -7.58
N CYS A 288 20.30 14.08 -7.32
CA CYS A 288 20.11 13.03 -8.33
C CYS A 288 18.71 13.08 -8.95
N HIS A 289 18.65 13.01 -10.29
CA HIS A 289 17.39 13.00 -11.03
C HIS A 289 17.52 12.29 -12.38
N ASP A 290 16.41 12.07 -13.08
CA ASP A 290 16.43 11.61 -14.48
C ASP A 290 17.01 12.70 -15.39
N ARG A 291 17.77 12.33 -16.42
CA ARG A 291 18.44 13.34 -17.26
C ARG A 291 17.44 14.26 -17.98
N ASN A 292 17.26 15.45 -17.42
CA ASN A 292 16.55 16.58 -18.01
C ASN A 292 17.51 17.74 -18.19
N LEU A 293 17.64 18.24 -19.42
CA LEU A 293 18.57 19.32 -19.76
C LEU A 293 18.28 20.64 -19.03
N SER A 294 17.00 20.96 -18.77
CA SER A 294 16.66 22.18 -18.03
C SER A 294 17.07 22.09 -16.57
N ILE A 295 16.98 20.90 -15.97
CA ILE A 295 17.38 20.64 -14.58
C ILE A 295 18.91 20.55 -14.47
N ASN A 296 19.60 19.84 -15.38
CA ASN A 296 21.07 19.83 -15.42
C ASN A 296 21.64 21.25 -15.57
N LYS A 297 20.97 22.13 -16.33
CA LYS A 297 21.36 23.53 -16.48
C LYS A 297 21.13 24.30 -15.17
N TYR A 298 19.94 24.17 -14.60
CA TYR A 298 19.57 24.82 -13.34
C TYR A 298 20.55 24.51 -12.22
N ILE A 299 20.79 23.23 -11.94
CA ILE A 299 21.65 22.81 -10.83
C ILE A 299 23.05 23.37 -11.01
N ARG A 300 23.57 23.38 -12.24
CA ARG A 300 24.93 23.85 -12.55
C ARG A 300 25.10 25.36 -12.48
N GLU A 301 24.08 26.12 -12.89
CA GLU A 301 24.20 27.59 -13.05
C GLU A 301 23.61 28.37 -11.87
N GLU A 302 22.66 27.79 -11.13
CA GLU A 302 21.88 28.51 -10.12
C GLU A 302 21.90 27.85 -8.74
N THR A 303 22.64 26.76 -8.54
CA THR A 303 22.76 26.07 -7.24
C THR A 303 24.19 25.62 -6.96
N ASP A 304 24.53 25.40 -5.69
CA ASP A 304 25.83 24.83 -5.28
C ASP A 304 25.83 23.29 -5.25
N ALA A 305 24.71 22.66 -5.59
CA ALA A 305 24.56 21.21 -5.51
C ALA A 305 25.33 20.49 -6.63
N ILE A 306 25.91 19.34 -6.31
CA ILE A 306 26.49 18.43 -7.29
C ILE A 306 25.37 17.75 -8.06
N ASN A 307 25.28 18.05 -9.36
CA ASN A 307 24.34 17.41 -10.28
C ASN A 307 24.70 15.93 -10.50
N GLN A 308 23.75 15.02 -10.33
CA GLN A 308 23.87 13.62 -10.73
C GLN A 308 22.64 13.14 -11.51
N ASN A 309 22.86 12.28 -12.49
CA ASN A 309 21.83 11.70 -13.33
C ASN A 309 21.70 10.20 -13.10
N ASP A 310 20.48 9.69 -13.22
CA ASP A 310 20.18 8.27 -13.04
C ASP A 310 21.04 7.38 -13.95
N THR A 311 21.82 6.49 -13.31
CA THR A 311 22.75 5.60 -14.01
C THR A 311 22.05 4.46 -14.76
N TRP A 312 20.91 3.98 -14.25
CA TRP A 312 20.15 2.91 -14.90
C TRP A 312 19.57 3.36 -16.25
N HIS A 313 18.96 4.54 -16.31
CA HIS A 313 18.44 5.14 -17.52
C HIS A 313 19.53 5.36 -18.56
N CYS A 314 20.71 5.82 -18.12
CA CYS A 314 21.84 6.02 -19.00
C CYS A 314 22.37 4.70 -19.60
N VAL A 315 22.61 3.68 -18.76
CA VAL A 315 23.08 2.37 -19.22
C VAL A 315 22.04 1.69 -20.12
N LYS A 316 20.75 1.82 -19.80
CA LYS A 316 19.66 1.32 -20.63
C LYS A 316 19.63 1.96 -22.03
N ALA A 317 19.92 3.26 -22.12
CA ALA A 317 20.03 3.95 -23.41
C ALA A 317 21.21 3.40 -24.23
N VAL A 318 22.39 3.20 -23.61
CA VAL A 318 23.56 2.60 -24.26
C VAL A 318 23.24 1.18 -24.74
N LYS A 319 22.64 0.36 -23.88
CA LYS A 319 22.21 -1.00 -24.22
C LYS A 319 21.26 -1.03 -25.42
N THR A 320 20.32 -0.08 -25.48
CA THR A 320 19.38 0.05 -26.60
C THR A 320 20.09 0.45 -27.89
N ALA A 321 21.07 1.34 -27.83
CA ALA A 321 21.90 1.70 -28.97
C ALA A 321 22.78 0.52 -29.44
N LEU A 322 23.38 -0.24 -28.51
CA LEU A 322 24.17 -1.43 -28.82
C LEU A 322 23.34 -2.50 -29.55
N LYS A 323 22.09 -2.74 -29.13
CA LYS A 323 21.20 -3.68 -29.82
C LYS A 323 21.00 -3.36 -31.30
N LYS A 324 20.99 -2.07 -31.68
CA LYS A 324 20.83 -1.64 -33.08
C LYS A 324 22.04 -1.94 -33.94
N VAL A 325 23.24 -1.98 -33.36
CA VAL A 325 24.50 -2.28 -34.06
C VAL A 325 24.94 -3.74 -33.92
N ALA A 326 24.28 -4.50 -33.05
CA ALA A 326 24.58 -5.91 -32.77
C ALA A 326 23.76 -6.90 -33.62
N ALA A 327 22.65 -6.46 -34.21
CA ALA A 327 21.79 -7.30 -35.04
C ALA A 327 21.07 -6.48 -36.12
N GLY A 328 20.83 -7.09 -37.28
CA GLY A 328 20.14 -6.47 -38.40
C GLY A 328 19.98 -7.44 -39.59
N THR A 329 19.65 -6.90 -40.76
CA THR A 329 19.49 -7.72 -41.99
C THR A 329 20.85 -8.01 -42.62
N ALA A 330 21.00 -9.15 -43.30
CA ALA A 330 22.26 -9.51 -43.98
C ALA A 330 22.77 -8.41 -44.94
N LYS A 331 21.86 -7.74 -45.68
CA LYS A 331 22.22 -6.64 -46.60
C LYS A 331 22.90 -5.43 -45.91
N SER A 332 22.64 -5.25 -44.62
CA SER A 332 23.13 -4.11 -43.81
C SER A 332 24.28 -4.48 -42.89
N GLU A 333 24.72 -5.74 -42.91
CA GLU A 333 25.88 -6.22 -42.17
C GLU A 333 27.15 -5.51 -42.67
N ARG A 334 28.06 -5.18 -41.74
CA ARG A 334 29.25 -4.34 -41.98
C ARG A 334 28.95 -2.95 -42.54
N LYS A 335 27.72 -2.46 -42.36
CA LYS A 335 27.33 -1.07 -42.65
C LYS A 335 26.73 -0.40 -41.44
N THR A 336 25.62 -0.95 -40.94
CA THR A 336 24.88 -0.40 -39.79
C THR A 336 24.93 -1.30 -38.56
N TRP A 337 25.31 -2.57 -38.73
CA TRP A 337 25.48 -3.54 -37.66
C TRP A 337 26.58 -4.56 -38.01
N SER A 338 27.09 -5.28 -37.02
CA SER A 338 28.07 -6.36 -37.22
C SER A 338 27.81 -7.54 -36.29
N PHE A 339 27.92 -8.77 -36.82
CA PHE A 339 27.79 -10.00 -36.04
C PHE A 339 28.82 -10.10 -34.90
N GLN A 340 29.99 -9.49 -35.04
CA GLN A 340 31.00 -9.44 -33.98
C GLN A 340 30.53 -8.66 -32.74
N LEU A 341 29.44 -7.89 -32.81
CA LEU A 341 28.87 -7.19 -31.66
C LEU A 341 27.71 -7.93 -30.98
N SER A 342 27.25 -9.05 -31.56
CA SER A 342 26.07 -9.81 -31.11
C SER A 342 26.15 -10.27 -29.65
N ASP A 343 27.34 -10.61 -29.17
CA ASP A 343 27.59 -11.13 -27.83
C ASP A 343 28.06 -10.06 -26.81
N LYS A 344 28.09 -8.78 -27.21
CA LYS A 344 28.68 -7.67 -26.42
C LYS A 344 27.66 -6.79 -25.72
N VAL A 345 26.37 -6.87 -26.07
CA VAL A 345 25.31 -6.00 -25.55
C VAL A 345 25.23 -6.02 -24.01
N GLU A 346 25.08 -7.21 -23.41
CA GLU A 346 24.97 -7.36 -21.95
C GLU A 346 26.31 -7.11 -21.24
N PRO A 347 27.45 -7.68 -21.70
CA PRO A 347 28.74 -7.44 -21.06
C PRO A 347 29.17 -5.97 -21.06
N VAL A 348 28.97 -5.21 -22.15
CA VAL A 348 29.30 -3.77 -22.19
C VAL A 348 28.43 -2.99 -21.21
N SER A 349 27.14 -3.29 -21.12
CA SER A 349 26.24 -2.66 -20.15
C SER A 349 26.69 -2.92 -18.70
N THR A 350 27.14 -4.15 -18.43
CA THR A 350 27.68 -4.55 -17.12
C THR A 350 29.00 -3.85 -16.82
N HIS A 351 29.88 -3.74 -17.82
CA HIS A 351 31.15 -3.03 -17.72
C HIS A 351 30.96 -1.55 -17.40
N ILE A 352 29.95 -0.90 -18.00
CA ILE A 352 29.66 0.51 -17.70
C ILE A 352 29.22 0.67 -16.23
N HIS A 353 28.36 -0.21 -15.71
CA HIS A 353 28.01 -0.19 -14.28
C HIS A 353 29.24 -0.40 -13.39
N TRP A 354 30.15 -1.30 -13.77
CA TRP A 354 31.41 -1.49 -13.07
C TRP A 354 32.29 -0.24 -13.15
N ALA A 355 32.45 0.38 -14.31
CA ALA A 355 33.27 1.56 -14.53
C ALA A 355 32.79 2.74 -13.69
N ILE A 356 31.47 2.97 -13.60
CA ILE A 356 30.88 3.99 -12.72
C ILE A 356 31.29 3.76 -11.26
N ARG A 357 31.17 2.53 -10.76
CA ARG A 357 31.48 2.21 -9.36
C ARG A 357 32.98 2.24 -9.03
N ASN A 358 33.84 2.12 -10.04
CA ASN A 358 35.30 2.02 -9.86
C ASN A 358 36.04 3.25 -10.41
N CYS A 359 35.33 4.31 -10.80
CA CYS A 359 35.95 5.55 -11.29
C CYS A 359 36.46 6.46 -10.17
N ASN A 360 36.23 6.14 -8.89
CA ASN A 360 36.69 6.94 -7.74
C ASN A 360 36.31 8.42 -7.86
N ASN A 361 35.09 8.69 -8.32
CA ASN A 361 34.56 10.03 -8.59
C ASN A 361 35.31 10.83 -9.68
N ASP A 362 36.19 10.19 -10.46
CA ASP A 362 36.99 10.82 -11.52
C ASP A 362 36.33 10.65 -12.91
N PRO A 363 35.90 11.75 -13.57
CA PRO A 363 35.28 11.71 -14.88
C PRO A 363 36.18 11.18 -16.00
N GLU A 364 37.49 11.43 -15.95
CA GLU A 364 38.45 10.96 -16.96
C GLU A 364 38.79 9.49 -16.76
N LYS A 365 38.86 9.04 -15.50
CA LYS A 365 38.94 7.60 -15.19
C LYS A 365 37.69 6.85 -15.68
N LEU A 366 36.50 7.46 -15.57
CA LEU A 366 35.26 6.89 -16.13
C LEU A 366 35.33 6.76 -17.65
N LYS A 367 35.72 7.83 -18.36
CA LYS A 367 35.86 7.83 -19.83
C LYS A 367 36.87 6.79 -20.32
N SER A 368 38.06 6.77 -19.73
CA SER A 368 39.11 5.82 -20.09
C SER A 368 38.68 4.37 -19.83
N SER A 369 38.02 4.12 -18.70
CA SER A 369 37.46 2.79 -18.39
C SER A 369 36.41 2.35 -19.40
N ILE A 370 35.53 3.26 -19.85
CA ILE A 370 34.52 2.97 -20.87
C ILE A 370 35.19 2.65 -22.22
N LEU A 371 36.20 3.42 -22.64
CA LEU A 371 36.89 3.20 -23.92
C LEU A 371 37.72 1.93 -23.94
N ASN A 372 38.34 1.57 -22.81
CA ASN A 372 39.15 0.37 -22.67
C ASN A 372 38.36 -0.92 -23.00
N VAL A 373 37.02 -0.90 -22.95
CA VAL A 373 36.20 -2.04 -23.36
C VAL A 373 36.43 -2.43 -24.83
N VAL A 374 36.76 -1.46 -25.70
CA VAL A 374 37.02 -1.70 -27.12
C VAL A 374 38.34 -2.44 -27.30
N ASP A 375 39.40 -1.95 -26.66
CA ASP A 375 40.71 -2.60 -26.69
C ASP A 375 40.65 -4.00 -26.08
N HIS A 376 39.90 -4.17 -24.99
CA HIS A 376 39.67 -5.47 -24.39
C HIS A 376 39.07 -6.46 -25.40
N TYR A 377 38.07 -6.06 -26.18
CA TYR A 377 37.49 -6.94 -27.21
C TYR A 377 38.38 -7.14 -28.44
N LYS A 378 39.33 -6.24 -28.70
CA LYS A 378 40.40 -6.43 -29.71
C LYS A 378 41.52 -7.36 -29.22
N ASN A 379 41.32 -8.02 -28.07
CA ASN A 379 42.32 -8.87 -27.41
C ASN A 379 43.58 -8.08 -27.00
N ARG A 380 43.44 -6.78 -26.68
CA ARG A 380 44.50 -5.90 -26.18
C ARG A 380 44.24 -5.58 -24.71
N HIS A 381 45.04 -6.16 -23.82
CA HIS A 381 44.76 -6.14 -22.37
C HIS A 381 45.68 -5.22 -21.56
N LEU A 382 46.40 -4.30 -22.20
CA LEU A 382 47.36 -3.42 -21.52
C LEU A 382 46.69 -2.50 -20.49
N SER A 383 45.57 -1.88 -20.86
CA SER A 383 44.85 -0.91 -20.02
C SER A 383 43.69 -1.53 -19.21
N CYS A 384 43.61 -2.86 -19.16
CA CYS A 384 42.62 -3.55 -18.32
C CYS A 384 42.94 -3.40 -16.83
N ASP A 385 41.88 -3.35 -16.02
CA ASP A 385 41.99 -3.23 -14.56
C ASP A 385 42.80 -4.40 -13.98
N PRO A 386 43.67 -4.18 -12.97
CA PRO A 386 44.46 -5.24 -12.34
C PRO A 386 43.64 -6.42 -11.82
N SER A 387 42.39 -6.20 -11.40
CA SER A 387 41.48 -7.26 -10.93
C SER A 387 40.82 -8.03 -12.07
N SER A 388 41.08 -7.67 -13.34
CA SER A 388 40.52 -8.35 -14.50
C SER A 388 41.18 -9.72 -14.70
N ARG A 389 40.39 -10.74 -15.03
CA ARG A 389 40.89 -12.10 -15.28
C ARG A 389 42.05 -12.15 -16.29
N CYS A 390 41.99 -11.33 -17.34
CA CYS A 390 43.05 -11.25 -18.36
C CYS A 390 44.41 -10.77 -17.85
N LYS A 391 44.51 -10.24 -16.62
CA LYS A 391 45.77 -9.79 -16.02
C LYS A 391 46.48 -10.87 -15.20
N TYR A 392 45.74 -11.79 -14.58
CA TYR A 392 46.32 -12.80 -13.68
C TYR A 392 46.17 -14.24 -14.18
N ASP A 393 45.23 -14.52 -15.10
CA ASP A 393 45.09 -15.85 -15.70
C ASP A 393 46.08 -16.02 -16.86
N LYS A 394 47.09 -16.87 -16.66
CA LYS A 394 48.11 -17.17 -17.68
C LYS A 394 47.53 -17.83 -18.93
N ASN A 395 46.38 -18.51 -18.81
CA ASN A 395 45.69 -19.20 -19.89
C ASN A 395 44.42 -18.45 -20.29
N TYR A 396 44.44 -17.11 -20.21
CA TYR A 396 43.27 -16.31 -20.57
C TYR A 396 42.92 -16.48 -22.06
N GLU A 397 41.71 -16.99 -22.30
CA GLU A 397 41.10 -17.02 -23.62
C GLU A 397 39.85 -16.12 -23.66
N PRO A 398 39.66 -15.32 -24.72
CA PRO A 398 38.46 -14.51 -24.88
C PRO A 398 37.19 -15.37 -24.89
N SER A 399 36.33 -15.18 -23.89
CA SER A 399 35.01 -15.84 -23.83
C SER A 399 33.99 -15.32 -24.85
N ARG A 400 34.37 -14.33 -25.66
CA ARG A 400 33.53 -13.58 -26.59
C ARG A 400 34.23 -13.45 -27.92
N ILE A 401 33.47 -13.22 -28.99
CA ILE A 401 33.98 -13.04 -30.34
C ILE A 401 35.02 -11.90 -30.34
N VAL A 402 36.24 -12.18 -30.79
CA VAL A 402 37.28 -11.15 -30.88
C VAL A 402 36.91 -10.13 -31.95
N LEU A 403 37.10 -8.86 -31.62
CA LEU A 403 36.80 -7.73 -32.49
C LEU A 403 37.95 -7.52 -33.47
N THR A 404 37.76 -7.97 -34.71
CA THR A 404 38.77 -7.86 -35.79
C THR A 404 38.28 -6.99 -36.95
N ASP A 405 36.97 -6.83 -37.10
CA ASP A 405 36.37 -6.02 -38.16
C ASP A 405 36.45 -4.51 -37.81
N PRO A 406 37.13 -3.67 -38.63
CA PRO A 406 37.23 -2.24 -38.40
C PRO A 406 35.86 -1.54 -38.35
N VAL A 407 34.86 -2.06 -39.08
CA VAL A 407 33.51 -1.49 -39.04
C VAL A 407 32.85 -1.77 -37.69
N ALA A 408 33.01 -2.99 -37.16
CA ALA A 408 32.48 -3.35 -35.85
C ALA A 408 33.09 -2.50 -34.73
N GLU A 409 34.41 -2.25 -34.80
CA GLU A 409 35.10 -1.30 -33.92
C GLU A 409 34.52 0.11 -34.00
N LYS A 410 34.37 0.65 -35.22
CA LYS A 410 33.79 1.98 -35.43
C LYS A 410 32.36 2.09 -34.91
N LEU A 411 31.54 1.06 -35.09
CA LEU A 411 30.16 1.04 -34.59
C LEU A 411 30.12 1.02 -33.06
N LEU A 412 30.94 0.19 -32.41
CA LEU A 412 31.02 0.13 -30.95
C LEU A 412 31.52 1.46 -30.36
N LEU A 413 32.63 1.99 -30.88
CA LEU A 413 33.14 3.32 -30.49
C LEU A 413 32.09 4.39 -30.72
N GLY A 414 31.41 4.37 -31.86
CA GLY A 414 30.34 5.30 -32.18
C GLY A 414 29.21 5.29 -31.15
N VAL A 415 28.81 4.11 -30.65
CA VAL A 415 27.80 4.01 -29.59
C VAL A 415 28.33 4.57 -28.26
N LEU A 416 29.55 4.23 -27.87
CA LEU A 416 30.15 4.66 -26.60
C LEU A 416 30.40 6.17 -26.58
N LEU A 417 31.07 6.71 -27.60
CA LEU A 417 31.39 8.14 -27.71
C LEU A 417 30.13 9.03 -27.81
N ASN A 418 29.06 8.50 -28.40
CA ASN A 418 27.81 9.24 -28.50
C ASN A 418 26.90 9.14 -27.26
N SER A 419 27.24 8.26 -26.32
CA SER A 419 26.47 8.09 -25.10
C SER A 419 26.56 9.33 -24.19
N ASN A 420 25.49 9.58 -23.43
CA ASN A 420 25.47 10.71 -22.49
C ASN A 420 26.50 10.53 -21.38
N ILE A 421 26.76 9.31 -20.92
CA ILE A 421 27.77 9.03 -19.90
C ILE A 421 29.19 9.36 -20.36
N PHE A 422 29.50 9.19 -21.66
CA PHE A 422 30.81 9.56 -22.18
C PHE A 422 30.94 11.08 -22.40
N LYS A 423 29.85 11.72 -22.87
CA LYS A 423 29.82 13.17 -23.14
C LYS A 423 29.78 14.02 -21.87
N TYR A 424 29.11 13.53 -20.83
CA TYR A 424 28.90 14.23 -19.56
C TYR A 424 29.22 13.31 -18.38
N PRO A 425 30.45 12.78 -18.26
CA PRO A 425 30.80 11.82 -17.22
C PRO A 425 30.58 12.35 -15.80
N GLN A 426 30.81 13.65 -15.58
CA GLN A 426 30.63 14.31 -14.29
C GLN A 426 29.21 14.15 -13.72
N ASP A 427 28.20 13.98 -14.58
CA ASP A 427 26.82 13.78 -14.16
C ASP A 427 26.57 12.34 -13.64
N TYR A 428 27.54 11.42 -13.69
CA TYR A 428 27.35 10.00 -13.34
C TYR A 428 28.39 9.43 -12.36
N VAL A 429 29.45 10.19 -12.05
CA VAL A 429 30.61 9.68 -11.29
C VAL A 429 30.28 9.18 -9.89
N LEU A 430 29.19 9.67 -9.26
CA LEU A 430 28.77 9.23 -7.93
C LEU A 430 27.88 7.96 -7.96
N GLY A 431 27.52 7.48 -9.15
CA GLY A 431 26.82 6.21 -9.30
C GLY A 431 25.39 6.16 -8.74
N LYS A 432 24.72 7.31 -8.64
CA LYS A 432 23.38 7.45 -8.02
C LYS A 432 22.28 6.85 -8.91
N ASP A 433 21.17 6.48 -8.28
CA ASP A 433 19.95 5.98 -8.94
C ASP A 433 18.68 6.56 -8.31
N THR A 434 17.59 6.62 -9.07
CA THR A 434 16.29 7.18 -8.63
C THR A 434 15.25 6.11 -8.32
N PHE A 435 15.68 4.88 -7.99
CA PHE A 435 14.79 3.73 -7.78
C PHE A 435 13.68 3.98 -6.75
N TYR A 436 14.00 4.68 -5.66
CA TYR A 436 13.04 5.02 -4.62
C TYR A 436 11.96 5.98 -5.11
N VAL A 437 12.28 6.85 -6.06
CA VAL A 437 11.32 7.76 -6.67
C VAL A 437 10.33 7.01 -7.57
N GLU A 438 10.81 6.06 -8.37
CA GLU A 438 9.93 5.16 -9.15
C GLU A 438 9.04 4.32 -8.23
N SER A 439 9.59 3.86 -7.11
CA SER A 439 8.84 3.11 -6.09
C SER A 439 7.76 3.97 -5.41
N PHE A 440 8.04 5.24 -5.10
CA PHE A 440 7.05 6.18 -4.59
C PHE A 440 5.94 6.45 -5.61
N ASN A 441 6.28 6.60 -6.89
CA ASN A 441 5.30 6.78 -7.97
C ASN A 441 4.25 5.65 -8.00
N ASN A 442 4.61 4.42 -7.62
CA ASN A 442 3.66 3.32 -7.48
C ASN A 442 2.69 3.50 -6.30
N VAL A 443 3.14 4.09 -5.18
CA VAL A 443 2.25 4.46 -4.06
C VAL A 443 1.35 5.62 -4.45
N LEU A 444 1.88 6.61 -5.15
CA LEU A 444 1.10 7.75 -5.64
C LEU A 444 -0.03 7.30 -6.59
N ASN A 445 0.19 6.27 -7.42
CA ASN A 445 -0.85 5.70 -8.28
C ASN A 445 -2.06 5.11 -7.52
N ILE A 446 -1.91 4.71 -6.26
CA ILE A 446 -3.04 4.23 -5.42
C ILE A 446 -4.02 5.36 -5.17
N TYR A 447 -3.51 6.56 -4.91
CA TYR A 447 -4.31 7.73 -4.56
C TYR A 447 -4.66 8.58 -5.77
N GLN A 448 -3.80 8.58 -6.79
CA GLN A 448 -3.89 9.47 -7.92
C GLN A 448 -3.53 8.71 -9.21
N ASP A 449 -4.48 7.97 -9.76
CA ASP A 449 -4.30 7.25 -11.03
C ASP A 449 -4.00 8.24 -12.18
N LYS A 450 -2.97 7.97 -13.00
CA LYS A 450 -2.58 8.82 -14.15
C LYS A 450 -3.70 9.00 -15.17
N ARG A 451 -4.71 8.12 -15.19
CA ARG A 451 -5.83 8.12 -16.13
C ARG A 451 -6.98 9.03 -15.70
N ILE A 452 -6.89 9.68 -14.54
CA ILE A 452 -7.99 10.45 -13.96
C ILE A 452 -7.52 11.88 -13.72
N ALA A 453 -8.28 12.83 -14.26
CA ALA A 453 -8.09 14.24 -13.97
C ALA A 453 -8.75 14.59 -12.63
N PHE A 454 -8.00 15.24 -11.75
CA PHE A 454 -8.48 15.71 -10.46
C PHE A 454 -8.52 17.24 -10.44
N GLY A 455 -9.43 17.82 -9.66
CA GLY A 455 -9.34 19.23 -9.28
C GLY A 455 -8.21 19.42 -8.26
N ASP A 456 -7.63 20.62 -8.21
CA ASP A 456 -6.36 20.87 -7.52
C ASP A 456 -6.39 20.51 -6.04
N LYS A 457 -7.50 20.81 -5.35
CA LYS A 457 -7.72 20.40 -3.95
C LYS A 457 -7.68 18.88 -3.75
N GLN A 458 -8.35 18.14 -4.64
CA GLN A 458 -8.35 16.67 -4.60
C GLN A 458 -6.99 16.11 -4.98
N TYR A 459 -6.32 16.72 -5.95
CA TYR A 459 -4.96 16.37 -6.37
C TYR A 459 -4.01 16.46 -5.17
N ASN A 460 -3.93 17.63 -4.55
CA ASN A 460 -3.08 17.87 -3.38
C ASN A 460 -3.40 16.94 -2.22
N ALA A 461 -4.68 16.79 -1.85
CA ALA A 461 -5.05 15.89 -0.77
C ALA A 461 -4.63 14.43 -1.05
N ARG A 462 -4.72 13.97 -2.30
CA ARG A 462 -4.32 12.61 -2.71
C ARG A 462 -2.80 12.43 -2.72
N SER A 463 -2.05 13.41 -3.22
CA SER A 463 -0.59 13.42 -3.15
C SER A 463 -0.09 13.41 -1.70
N ASN A 464 -0.71 14.22 -0.84
CA ASN A 464 -0.39 14.30 0.59
C ASN A 464 -0.61 12.95 1.30
N LEU A 465 -1.71 12.26 1.00
CA LEU A 465 -1.97 10.92 1.55
C LEU A 465 -0.95 9.88 1.06
N ALA A 466 -0.51 9.97 -0.21
CA ALA A 466 0.52 9.09 -0.75
C ALA A 466 1.85 9.30 -0.04
N VAL A 467 2.23 10.55 0.24
CA VAL A 467 3.42 10.90 1.03
C VAL A 467 3.35 10.35 2.44
N CYS A 468 2.22 10.56 3.14
CA CYS A 468 2.03 10.01 4.49
C CYS A 468 2.15 8.47 4.50
N GLN A 469 1.55 7.80 3.52
CA GLN A 469 1.67 6.35 3.40
C GLN A 469 3.11 5.90 3.11
N TRP A 470 3.82 6.61 2.24
CA TRP A 470 5.20 6.29 1.88
C TRP A 470 6.14 6.45 3.07
N ASN A 471 6.16 7.64 3.71
CA ASN A 471 7.07 7.93 4.82
C ASN A 471 6.86 6.99 6.01
N GLU A 472 5.63 6.50 6.22
CA GLU A 472 5.33 5.52 7.26
C GLU A 472 5.84 4.10 6.93
N ASN A 473 6.02 3.74 5.65
CA ASN A 473 6.21 2.35 5.22
C ASN A 473 7.46 2.09 4.35
N VAL A 474 8.21 3.12 3.95
CA VAL A 474 9.48 2.95 3.24
C VAL A 474 10.48 2.22 4.14
N ASP A 475 11.27 1.33 3.54
CA ASP A 475 12.23 0.44 4.21
C ASP A 475 11.71 -0.32 5.44
N ARG A 476 10.40 -0.57 5.50
CA ARG A 476 9.81 -1.43 6.53
C ARG A 476 10.53 -2.79 6.60
N ASP A 477 10.67 -3.31 7.81
CA ASP A 477 11.33 -4.60 8.03
C ASP A 477 10.68 -5.75 7.25
N PHE A 478 11.48 -6.81 7.07
CA PHE A 478 11.01 -8.09 6.53
C PHE A 478 11.10 -9.20 7.59
N THR A 479 10.16 -10.14 7.53
CA THR A 479 10.08 -11.27 8.46
C THR A 479 10.86 -12.48 7.96
N SER A 480 11.01 -12.62 6.65
CA SER A 480 11.77 -13.72 6.04
C SER A 480 12.21 -13.38 4.62
N ILE A 481 13.09 -14.21 4.07
CA ILE A 481 13.50 -14.17 2.67
C ILE A 481 13.07 -15.50 2.04
N SER A 482 12.24 -15.43 1.02
CA SER A 482 11.85 -16.60 0.22
C SER A 482 12.71 -16.69 -1.03
N ASN A 483 13.15 -17.90 -1.39
CA ASN A 483 13.90 -18.15 -2.62
C ASN A 483 13.04 -18.94 -3.63
N PRO A 484 11.92 -18.38 -4.13
CA PRO A 484 11.16 -19.07 -5.16
C PRO A 484 12.03 -19.14 -6.42
N ARG A 485 12.27 -20.36 -6.93
CA ARG A 485 12.85 -20.53 -8.27
C ARG A 485 11.88 -19.91 -9.28
N ASN A 486 12.19 -18.72 -9.78
CA ASN A 486 11.36 -18.05 -10.77
C ASN A 486 11.94 -18.32 -12.18
N PRO A 487 11.25 -19.11 -13.03
CA PRO A 487 11.71 -19.42 -14.37
C PRO A 487 11.93 -18.18 -15.25
N ARG A 488 11.25 -17.06 -14.95
CA ARG A 488 11.39 -15.79 -15.69
C ARG A 488 12.63 -14.99 -15.30
N THR A 489 13.27 -15.33 -14.17
CA THR A 489 14.49 -14.67 -13.68
C THR A 489 15.49 -15.71 -13.18
N PRO A 490 15.98 -16.60 -14.06
CA PRO A 490 16.79 -17.77 -13.66
C PRO A 490 18.14 -17.39 -13.04
N ARG A 491 18.60 -16.15 -13.24
CA ARG A 491 19.83 -15.59 -12.65
C ARG A 491 19.60 -14.83 -11.34
N SER A 492 18.36 -14.75 -10.84
CA SER A 492 18.07 -14.08 -9.57
C SER A 492 18.59 -14.93 -8.41
N VAL A 493 19.79 -14.61 -7.93
CA VAL A 493 20.38 -15.23 -6.74
C VAL A 493 19.85 -14.59 -5.45
N ARG A 494 19.23 -13.41 -5.55
CA ARG A 494 18.65 -12.69 -4.41
C ARG A 494 17.25 -13.21 -4.11
N GLY A 495 17.04 -13.61 -2.87
CA GLY A 495 15.73 -13.98 -2.37
C GLY A 495 14.75 -12.81 -2.30
N LYS A 496 13.46 -13.12 -2.43
CA LYS A 496 12.36 -12.18 -2.27
C LYS A 496 12.08 -11.95 -0.79
N LYS A 497 12.29 -10.72 -0.33
CA LYS A 497 11.94 -10.27 1.02
C LYS A 497 10.42 -10.31 1.25
N ASN A 498 10.00 -10.95 2.34
CA ASN A 498 8.62 -10.96 2.83
C ASN A 498 8.47 -9.88 3.91
N TYR A 499 7.95 -8.72 3.53
CA TYR A 499 7.87 -7.55 4.40
C TYR A 499 6.76 -7.63 5.46
N LYS A 500 7.00 -7.09 6.66
CA LYS A 500 5.99 -6.92 7.73
C LYS A 500 4.79 -6.14 7.23
N GLN A 501 3.57 -6.45 7.67
CA GLN A 501 2.34 -5.77 7.19
C GLN A 501 2.45 -4.24 7.29
N LYS A 502 1.98 -3.54 6.26
CA LYS A 502 1.95 -2.07 6.23
C LYS A 502 1.10 -1.52 7.36
N THR A 503 1.55 -0.42 7.95
CA THR A 503 0.77 0.35 8.92
C THR A 503 0.16 1.58 8.25
N PHE A 504 -0.90 2.11 8.87
CA PHE A 504 -1.64 3.27 8.39
C PHE A 504 -1.99 4.23 9.55
N LYS A 505 -1.04 4.47 10.44
CA LYS A 505 -1.16 5.34 11.63
C LYS A 505 -1.57 6.76 11.22
N PHE A 506 -1.07 7.26 10.08
CA PHE A 506 -1.46 8.57 9.55
C PHE A 506 -2.98 8.73 9.42
N ARG A 507 -3.72 7.66 9.09
CA ARG A 507 -5.20 7.70 9.00
C ARG A 507 -5.81 8.01 10.36
N GLY A 508 -5.31 7.38 11.41
CA GLY A 508 -5.71 7.64 12.79
C GLY A 508 -5.42 9.07 13.22
N ASN A 509 -4.24 9.59 12.88
CA ASN A 509 -3.81 10.95 13.22
C ASN A 509 -4.69 12.02 12.54
N ILE A 510 -4.99 11.86 11.25
CA ILE A 510 -5.89 12.78 10.53
C ILE A 510 -7.28 12.76 11.16
N TRP A 511 -7.81 11.55 11.47
CA TRP A 511 -9.11 11.43 12.13
C TRP A 511 -9.13 12.10 13.50
N LYS A 512 -8.10 11.89 14.32
CA LYS A 512 -7.96 12.51 15.65
C LYS A 512 -7.96 14.03 15.54
N THR A 513 -7.21 14.59 14.59
CA THR A 513 -7.14 16.04 14.35
C THR A 513 -8.51 16.59 13.93
N PHE A 514 -9.22 15.90 13.02
CA PHE A 514 -10.58 16.26 12.62
C PHE A 514 -11.55 16.26 13.79
N VAL A 515 -11.57 15.18 14.59
CA VAL A 515 -12.44 15.07 15.76
C VAL A 515 -12.15 16.17 16.77
N ASN A 516 -10.89 16.46 17.06
CA ASN A 516 -10.52 17.53 17.98
C ASN A 516 -11.10 18.88 17.54
N VAL A 517 -11.03 19.21 16.24
CA VAL A 517 -11.61 20.46 15.71
C VAL A 517 -13.14 20.48 15.77
N VAL A 518 -13.79 19.34 15.50
CA VAL A 518 -15.25 19.23 15.64
C VAL A 518 -15.69 19.49 17.09
N TYR A 519 -14.89 19.06 18.07
CA TYR A 519 -15.22 19.17 19.49
C TYR A 519 -14.71 20.45 20.16
N SER A 520 -13.76 21.18 19.56
CA SER A 520 -13.22 22.44 20.12
C SER A 520 -14.05 23.68 19.77
N ARG A 521 -14.74 23.69 18.61
CA ARG A 521 -15.53 24.85 18.10
C ARG A 521 -16.66 25.34 19.01
N LYS A 522 -17.01 24.62 20.07
CA LYS A 522 -18.05 25.02 21.03
C LYS A 522 -17.52 25.76 22.27
N ARG A 523 -16.23 25.64 22.62
CA ARG A 523 -15.67 26.34 23.79
C ARG A 523 -15.63 27.86 23.58
N THR A 524 -15.43 28.33 22.35
CA THR A 524 -15.38 29.76 21.99
C THR A 524 -16.74 30.45 21.82
N ARG A 525 -17.87 29.72 21.89
CA ARG A 525 -19.22 30.31 21.83
C ARG A 525 -19.91 30.42 23.19
N ARG A 526 -19.18 30.16 24.28
CA ARG A 526 -19.67 30.20 25.67
C ARG A 526 -18.90 31.17 26.57
N ASN A 527 -18.07 32.03 26.00
CA ASN A 527 -17.51 33.21 26.67
C ASN A 527 -18.20 34.44 26.13
#